data_AF-A0A316AF71-F1
#
_entry.id   AF-A0A316AF71-F1
#
_cell.length_a   1.000
_cell.length_b   1.000
_cell.length_c   1.000
_cell.angle_alpha   90.00
_cell.angle_beta   90.00
_cell.angle_gamma   90.00
#
_symmetry.space_group_name_H-M   'P 1'
#
loop_
_entity.id
_entity.type
_entity.pdbx_description
1 polymer ?
#
loop_
_entity_poly.entity_id
_entity_poly.type
_entity_poly.pdbx_seq_one_letter_code
_entity_poly.pdbx_strand_id
1 'polypeptide(L)'
;MPNRRQFMNQLGASALVLPMITQDSFLNSAFKKDSFSYEPLLPQQPTPLPVPEGMRIPLGLDYYTLAPTGDGLTLNVGKGKKNPKGTVYLRLQLALDTREKDEVEIFLGKSGRKIGQSSIWYATALQLFETKLDATYSEISQEGIHLKMLNGIKPMYILATSADNGSHLLVSKIESMPTNASSSVLYSQRSVQPFGWLEGCVLDGLQELYKRKNDKKALEAIRMHLRLFLKPDGGFIYEDPYGRISDNKFNNLEAGLPFAISAQHLPDHPSFGLFLKYCKTRIGDNNTVKSNSLTAEGCYTIAYPLATIARDLRQPEWFEYALIELEDRIETLTDSGAVYTRAWKDKGLKTYRNWGRGYTWFMLGLIRTAEILQNDSPFKNDSRIKHLKEVYVYYAQLALKNQQADHSWRAYLDLEETGYDCSATAGLGAMLAHGHRMGWLTGFSNTQLKQIQGRLSQSLTPDGFLKDICQQNAAGEELQKSEYRVIAQYVLGLKAHIDAHIS
;
A
#
# COMPACT_ATOMS: atom_id res chain seq x y z
N MET A 1 20.82 -3.41 -26.15
CA MET A 1 19.44 -3.06 -25.72
C MET A 1 19.22 -1.59 -26.03
N PRO A 2 18.14 -1.18 -26.72
CA PRO A 2 17.94 0.23 -27.04
C PRO A 2 17.65 1.03 -25.77
N ASN A 3 18.27 2.20 -25.66
CA ASN A 3 18.20 3.11 -24.54
C ASN A 3 16.76 3.67 -24.37
N ARG A 4 16.15 3.48 -23.19
CA ARG A 4 14.79 3.94 -22.81
C ARG A 4 14.58 5.45 -23.04
N ARG A 5 15.65 6.28 -23.06
CA ARG A 5 15.57 7.70 -23.47
C ARG A 5 15.14 7.90 -24.92
N GLN A 6 15.49 7.00 -25.85
CA GLN A 6 15.11 7.14 -27.26
C GLN A 6 13.63 6.83 -27.51
N PHE A 7 13.04 5.90 -26.76
CA PHE A 7 11.62 5.56 -26.92
C PHE A 7 10.70 6.69 -26.42
N MET A 8 11.06 7.35 -25.32
CA MET A 8 10.32 8.53 -24.83
C MET A 8 10.44 9.73 -25.79
N ASN A 9 11.56 9.88 -26.50
CA ASN A 9 11.75 10.95 -27.49
C ASN A 9 11.06 10.66 -28.84
N GLN A 10 10.89 9.39 -29.23
CA GLN A 10 10.24 9.04 -30.50
C GLN A 10 8.71 9.18 -30.46
N LEU A 11 8.08 9.10 -29.29
CA LEU A 11 6.66 9.44 -29.14
C LEU A 11 6.39 10.96 -29.27
N GLY A 12 7.43 11.80 -29.26
CA GLY A 12 7.33 13.25 -29.43
C GLY A 12 7.51 13.76 -30.86
N ALA A 13 7.89 12.91 -31.82
CA ALA A 13 8.33 13.36 -33.15
C ALA A 13 7.36 13.08 -34.31
N SER A 14 6.16 12.56 -34.05
CA SER A 14 5.20 12.22 -35.12
C SER A 14 3.75 12.39 -34.71
N ALA A 15 3.37 13.61 -34.32
CA ALA A 15 1.99 14.07 -34.37
C ALA A 15 1.95 15.60 -34.41
N LEU A 16 1.05 16.13 -35.22
CA LEU A 16 0.82 17.55 -35.46
C LEU A 16 0.85 18.42 -34.19
N VAL A 17 1.52 19.57 -34.34
CA VAL A 17 1.59 20.68 -33.38
C VAL A 17 0.18 21.11 -32.96
N LEU A 18 -0.20 20.79 -31.72
CA LEU A 18 -1.27 21.43 -30.95
C LEU A 18 -0.63 22.11 -29.74
N PRO A 19 -1.11 23.30 -29.32
CA PRO A 19 -0.37 24.17 -28.42
C PRO A 19 -0.21 23.54 -27.03
N MET A 20 0.96 23.79 -26.44
CA MET A 20 1.32 23.44 -25.07
C MET A 20 0.18 23.78 -24.11
N ILE A 21 -0.47 22.74 -23.59
CA ILE A 21 -1.29 22.85 -22.39
C ILE A 21 -0.31 23.06 -21.23
N THR A 22 -0.30 24.29 -20.73
CA THR A 22 0.40 24.71 -19.53
C THR A 22 0.01 23.88 -18.31
N GLN A 23 0.94 23.77 -17.38
CA GLN A 23 0.97 23.12 -16.04
C GLN A 23 -0.26 23.18 -15.10
N ASP A 24 -1.50 23.39 -15.55
CA ASP A 24 -2.65 23.67 -14.67
C ASP A 24 -3.84 22.71 -14.77
N SER A 25 -3.79 21.66 -15.59
CA SER A 25 -4.93 20.74 -15.72
C SER A 25 -4.64 19.39 -15.06
N PHE A 26 -5.09 19.22 -13.80
CA PHE A 26 -5.66 17.96 -13.22
C PHE A 26 -5.91 18.05 -11.69
N LEU A 27 -5.65 19.19 -11.03
CA LEU A 27 -5.90 19.41 -9.59
C LEU A 27 -7.24 20.12 -9.27
N ASN A 28 -8.35 19.68 -9.87
CA ASN A 28 -9.69 20.21 -9.55
C ASN A 28 -10.53 19.17 -8.79
N SER A 29 -10.28 19.07 -7.48
CA SER A 29 -11.31 18.73 -6.50
C SER A 29 -11.33 19.83 -5.45
N ALA A 30 -12.53 20.36 -5.18
CA ALA A 30 -12.83 21.57 -4.42
C ALA A 30 -12.44 21.54 -2.92
N PHE A 31 -11.14 21.41 -2.64
CA PHE A 31 -10.55 21.82 -1.38
C PHE A 31 -9.67 23.04 -1.66
N LYS A 32 -9.90 24.13 -0.93
CA LYS A 32 -9.20 25.41 -1.10
C LYS A 32 -7.70 25.15 -1.30
N LYS A 33 -7.16 25.54 -2.47
CA LYS A 33 -5.73 25.59 -2.81
C LYS A 33 -4.88 26.38 -1.78
N ASP A 34 -5.49 26.94 -0.74
CA ASP A 34 -4.85 27.80 0.26
C ASP A 34 -4.40 27.08 1.54
N SER A 35 -4.79 25.82 1.76
CA SER A 35 -4.54 25.11 3.03
C SER A 35 -3.14 24.51 3.12
N PHE A 36 -2.60 24.00 2.02
CA PHE A 36 -1.24 23.46 1.95
C PHE A 36 -0.62 23.67 0.55
N SER A 37 0.70 23.55 0.45
CA SER A 37 1.44 23.52 -0.80
C SER A 37 2.54 22.46 -0.80
N TYR A 38 2.84 21.94 -1.98
CA TYR A 38 3.99 21.08 -2.24
C TYR A 38 5.10 21.90 -2.86
N GLU A 39 6.26 21.91 -2.21
CA GLU A 39 7.41 22.68 -2.69
C GLU A 39 8.52 21.70 -3.11
N PRO A 40 9.01 21.79 -4.36
CA PRO A 40 9.95 20.82 -4.89
C PRO A 40 11.33 20.95 -4.25
N LEU A 41 12.02 19.83 -4.10
CA LEU A 41 13.38 19.73 -3.60
C LEU A 41 14.32 19.39 -4.76
N LEU A 42 15.34 20.23 -4.94
CA LEU A 42 16.31 20.15 -6.03
C LEU A 42 17.70 19.88 -5.45
N PRO A 43 18.36 18.76 -5.80
CA PRO A 43 19.71 18.47 -5.31
C PRO A 43 20.72 19.47 -5.87
N GLN A 44 21.63 19.95 -5.02
CA GLN A 44 22.65 20.93 -5.44
C GLN A 44 23.78 20.30 -6.27
N GLN A 45 24.15 19.05 -5.96
CA GLN A 45 25.07 18.12 -6.65
C GLN A 45 25.37 17.01 -5.64
N PRO A 46 25.10 15.73 -5.96
CA PRO A 46 25.96 15.02 -6.91
C PRO A 46 25.19 14.20 -7.95
N THR A 47 25.92 13.68 -8.95
CA THR A 47 25.45 12.55 -9.76
C THR A 47 25.04 11.42 -8.79
N PRO A 48 23.81 10.91 -8.88
CA PRO A 48 23.38 9.83 -8.00
C PRO A 48 24.30 8.62 -8.14
N LEU A 49 24.52 7.89 -7.03
CA LEU A 49 25.20 6.61 -7.11
C LEU A 49 24.43 5.67 -8.06
N PRO A 50 25.13 4.78 -8.80
CA PRO A 50 24.47 3.82 -9.66
C PRO A 50 23.56 2.91 -8.83
N VAL A 51 22.39 2.59 -9.38
CA VAL A 51 21.48 1.61 -8.77
C VAL A 51 22.21 0.27 -8.58
N PRO A 52 22.04 -0.42 -7.44
CA PRO A 52 22.66 -1.72 -7.21
C PRO A 52 22.29 -2.73 -8.30
N GLU A 53 23.21 -3.65 -8.60
CA GLU A 53 22.98 -4.70 -9.58
C GLU A 53 21.72 -5.53 -9.24
N GLY A 54 20.90 -5.81 -10.25
CA GLY A 54 19.66 -6.58 -10.10
C GLY A 54 18.47 -5.80 -9.52
N MET A 55 18.65 -4.53 -9.16
CA MET A 55 17.58 -3.62 -8.73
C MET A 55 17.27 -2.58 -9.80
N ARG A 56 16.15 -1.88 -9.65
CA ARG A 56 15.82 -0.70 -10.47
C ARG A 56 15.07 0.34 -9.65
N ILE A 57 15.10 1.59 -10.12
CA ILE A 57 14.21 2.62 -9.59
C ILE A 57 12.78 2.36 -10.09
N PRO A 58 11.79 2.26 -9.19
CA PRO A 58 10.40 2.05 -9.54
C PRO A 58 9.92 3.09 -10.56
N LEU A 59 9.13 2.60 -11.52
CA LEU A 59 8.47 3.43 -12.55
C LEU A 59 9.44 4.19 -13.48
N GLY A 60 10.76 4.07 -13.30
CA GLY A 60 11.76 4.85 -14.02
C GLY A 60 11.82 6.32 -13.60
N LEU A 61 11.44 6.63 -12.36
CA LEU A 61 11.53 7.97 -11.81
C LEU A 61 12.98 8.41 -11.59
N ASP A 62 13.20 9.72 -11.57
CA ASP A 62 14.48 10.31 -11.19
C ASP A 62 14.72 10.16 -9.69
N TYR A 63 15.99 10.11 -9.30
CA TYR A 63 16.39 9.87 -7.91
C TYR A 63 17.70 10.60 -7.59
N TYR A 64 17.94 10.76 -6.29
CA TYR A 64 19.23 11.14 -5.73
C TYR A 64 19.60 10.18 -4.60
N THR A 65 20.85 10.23 -4.16
CA THR A 65 21.39 9.31 -3.16
C THR A 65 21.97 10.06 -1.98
N LEU A 66 21.71 9.54 -0.78
CA LEU A 66 22.35 9.99 0.46
C LEU A 66 23.29 8.88 0.92
N ALA A 67 24.60 9.16 0.94
CA ALA A 67 25.62 8.19 1.35
C ALA A 67 25.69 8.06 2.89
N PRO A 68 26.05 6.88 3.42
CA PRO A 68 26.19 6.65 4.87
C PRO A 68 27.34 7.43 5.48
N THR A 69 28.35 7.78 4.67
CA THR A 69 29.53 8.55 5.08
C THR A 69 29.77 9.71 4.12
N GLY A 70 30.40 10.77 4.61
CA GLY A 70 30.78 11.94 3.82
C GLY A 70 29.99 13.18 4.22
N ASP A 71 30.01 14.18 3.33
CA ASP A 71 29.47 15.50 3.63
C ASP A 71 27.94 15.53 3.70
N GLY A 72 27.23 14.56 3.13
CA GLY A 72 25.76 14.52 3.12
C GLY A 72 25.15 14.98 1.79
N LEU A 73 23.87 15.34 1.80
CA LEU A 73 23.10 15.77 0.63
C LEU A 73 22.45 17.13 0.88
N THR A 74 22.76 18.12 0.04
CA THR A 74 22.11 19.43 0.08
C THR A 74 21.01 19.54 -0.97
N LEU A 75 19.81 19.90 -0.52
CA LEU A 75 18.60 20.10 -1.29
C LEU A 75 18.15 21.56 -1.22
N ASN A 76 18.01 22.22 -2.36
CA ASN A 76 17.43 23.55 -2.45
C ASN A 76 15.92 23.45 -2.71
N VAL A 77 15.16 24.42 -2.23
CA VAL A 77 13.75 24.55 -2.62
C VAL A 77 13.69 25.15 -4.01
N GLY A 78 12.89 24.57 -4.90
CA GLY A 78 12.66 25.16 -6.22
C GLY A 78 12.11 26.58 -6.10
N LYS A 79 12.46 27.45 -7.06
CA LYS A 79 12.05 28.88 -7.04
C LYS A 79 10.54 29.01 -7.27
N GLY A 80 9.74 28.89 -6.21
CA GLY A 80 8.32 29.21 -6.21
C GLY A 80 8.09 30.73 -6.28
N LYS A 81 6.97 31.16 -6.90
CA LYS A 81 6.57 32.58 -6.93
C LYS A 81 5.99 33.09 -5.59
N LYS A 82 5.79 32.21 -4.61
CA LYS A 82 5.12 32.50 -3.33
C LYS A 82 5.96 32.03 -2.15
N ASN A 83 5.87 32.75 -1.03
CA ASN A 83 6.42 32.38 0.27
C ASN A 83 5.27 31.81 1.14
N PRO A 84 4.92 30.52 1.02
CA PRO A 84 3.85 29.91 1.78
C PRO A 84 4.14 30.02 3.30
N LYS A 85 3.07 30.26 4.06
CA LYS A 85 3.12 30.29 5.53
C LYS A 85 2.45 29.04 6.07
N GLY A 86 3.06 28.41 7.09
CA GLY A 86 2.52 27.23 7.75
C GLY A 86 3.61 26.40 8.41
N THR A 87 3.21 25.26 8.98
CA THR A 87 4.12 24.23 9.44
C THR A 87 4.80 23.58 8.23
N VAL A 88 6.11 23.38 8.30
CA VAL A 88 6.88 22.74 7.23
C VAL A 88 7.19 21.30 7.61
N TYR A 89 6.89 20.39 6.69
CA TYR A 89 7.23 18.98 6.79
C TYR A 89 8.19 18.63 5.65
N LEU A 90 9.32 18.01 5.97
CA LEU A 90 10.13 17.30 4.99
C LEU A 90 9.50 15.95 4.72
N ARG A 91 9.31 15.64 3.45
CA ARG A 91 8.84 14.33 3.01
C ARG A 91 9.82 13.69 2.06
N LEU A 92 10.38 12.57 2.48
CA LEU A 92 11.30 11.77 1.69
C LEU A 92 10.56 10.53 1.20
N GLN A 93 10.51 10.34 -0.11
CA GLN A 93 9.95 9.13 -0.70
C GLN A 93 11.08 8.23 -1.17
N LEU A 94 11.08 6.98 -0.70
CA LEU A 94 12.20 6.07 -0.89
C LEU A 94 12.07 5.37 -2.25
N ALA A 95 13.18 5.31 -2.97
CA ALA A 95 13.23 4.70 -4.28
C ALA A 95 13.48 3.19 -4.19
N LEU A 96 14.29 2.74 -3.23
CA LEU A 96 14.64 1.34 -3.02
C LEU A 96 14.25 0.90 -1.61
N ASP A 97 14.00 -0.41 -1.45
CA ASP A 97 13.81 -1.05 -0.15
C ASP A 97 15.12 -0.98 0.65
N THR A 98 15.06 -0.41 1.86
CA THR A 98 16.18 -0.42 2.80
C THR A 98 15.80 -1.32 3.99
N ARG A 99 16.44 -2.49 4.12
CA ARG A 99 16.21 -3.42 5.25
C ARG A 99 16.97 -3.02 6.52
N GLU A 100 17.05 -1.72 6.77
CA GLU A 100 17.91 -1.12 7.80
C GLU A 100 17.11 -0.10 8.64
N LYS A 101 17.61 0.21 9.84
CA LYS A 101 17.07 1.27 10.69
C LYS A 101 17.85 2.55 10.43
N ASP A 102 17.59 3.22 9.31
CA ASP A 102 18.32 4.42 8.94
C ASP A 102 17.86 5.60 9.80
N GLU A 103 18.81 6.45 10.19
CA GLU A 103 18.54 7.71 10.90
C GLU A 103 19.16 8.86 10.11
N VAL A 104 18.40 9.91 9.85
CA VAL A 104 18.83 11.07 9.07
C VAL A 104 18.68 12.33 9.89
N GLU A 105 19.77 13.04 10.11
CA GLU A 105 19.74 14.39 10.66
C GLU A 105 19.50 15.43 9.56
N ILE A 106 18.73 16.47 9.91
CA ILE A 106 18.28 17.50 8.97
C ILE A 106 18.77 18.85 9.51
N PHE A 107 19.49 19.58 8.67
CA PHE A 107 20.07 20.88 8.99
C PHE A 107 19.66 21.95 7.97
N LEU A 108 19.72 23.22 8.36
CA LEU A 108 19.73 24.32 7.39
C LEU A 108 21.06 24.33 6.64
N GLY A 109 21.00 24.49 5.32
CA GLY A 109 22.14 24.26 4.43
C GLY A 109 23.30 25.24 4.58
N LYS A 110 23.08 26.47 5.09
CA LYS A 110 24.13 27.49 5.24
C LYS A 110 24.58 27.64 6.69
N SER A 111 23.64 27.81 7.61
CA SER A 111 23.94 28.01 9.04
C SER A 111 24.36 26.73 9.75
N GLY A 112 24.02 25.55 9.20
CA GLY A 112 24.26 24.27 9.85
C GLY A 112 23.40 24.03 11.09
N ARG A 113 22.36 24.84 11.34
CA ARG A 113 21.43 24.65 12.46
C ARG A 113 20.64 23.35 12.26
N LYS A 114 20.64 22.45 13.23
CA LYS A 114 19.78 21.25 13.22
C LYS A 114 18.31 21.66 13.33
N ILE A 115 17.48 21.18 12.41
CA ILE A 115 16.04 21.50 12.30
C ILE A 115 15.15 20.27 12.31
N GLY A 116 15.73 19.07 12.39
CA GLY A 116 14.94 17.84 12.49
C GLY A 116 15.80 16.59 12.49
N GLN A 117 15.12 15.46 12.67
CA GLN A 117 15.67 14.13 12.51
C GLN A 117 14.56 13.19 12.01
N SER A 118 14.90 12.31 11.07
CA SER A 118 13.98 11.35 10.46
C SER A 118 14.45 9.93 10.71
N SER A 119 13.58 9.11 11.30
CA SER A 119 13.79 7.67 11.45
C SER A 119 13.14 6.95 10.27
N ILE A 120 13.96 6.36 9.40
CA ILE A 120 13.55 5.69 8.16
C ILE A 120 13.90 4.21 8.31
N TRP A 121 13.00 3.44 8.93
CA TRP A 121 13.27 2.05 9.26
C TRP A 121 12.55 1.12 8.30
N TYR A 122 13.27 0.16 7.73
CA TYR A 122 12.71 -0.91 6.90
C TYR A 122 11.85 -0.37 5.76
N ALA A 123 12.34 0.67 5.08
CA ALA A 123 11.57 1.35 4.06
C ALA A 123 11.29 0.42 2.88
N THR A 124 10.10 0.52 2.31
CA THR A 124 9.79 -0.07 1.01
C THR A 124 9.89 0.97 -0.10
N ALA A 125 10.09 0.50 -1.32
CA ALA A 125 10.00 1.35 -2.51
C ALA A 125 8.66 2.10 -2.57
N LEU A 126 8.70 3.38 -2.97
CA LEU A 126 7.58 4.34 -3.01
C LEU A 126 7.00 4.74 -1.64
N GLN A 127 7.55 4.26 -0.52
CA GLN A 127 7.09 4.67 0.81
C GLN A 127 7.49 6.10 1.13
N LEU A 128 6.58 6.84 1.76
CA LEU A 128 6.75 8.23 2.17
C LEU A 128 7.07 8.32 3.66
N PHE A 129 8.14 9.01 4.02
CA PHE A 129 8.49 9.33 5.41
C PHE A 129 8.36 10.83 5.62
N GLU A 130 7.78 11.22 6.74
CA GLU A 130 7.51 12.61 7.07
C GLU A 130 8.26 13.04 8.33
N THR A 131 8.77 14.27 8.33
CA THR A 131 9.39 14.87 9.50
C THR A 131 8.97 16.33 9.59
N LYS A 132 8.35 16.70 10.70
CA LYS A 132 8.08 18.11 11.03
C LYS A 132 9.40 18.83 11.27
N LEU A 133 9.61 19.96 10.62
CA LEU A 133 10.85 20.74 10.73
C LEU A 133 10.69 21.90 11.71
N ASP A 134 11.74 22.13 12.50
CA ASP A 134 11.90 23.30 13.36
C ASP A 134 12.55 24.47 12.58
N ALA A 135 11.90 24.85 11.48
CA ALA A 135 12.27 25.99 10.65
C ALA A 135 11.08 26.51 9.87
N THR A 136 11.09 27.81 9.60
CA THR A 136 10.13 28.43 8.69
C THR A 136 10.48 28.10 7.24
N TYR A 137 9.47 28.15 6.37
CA TYR A 137 9.71 28.02 4.93
C TYR A 137 10.71 29.08 4.42
N SER A 138 10.67 30.30 4.95
CA SER A 138 11.58 31.37 4.54
C SER A 138 13.04 31.02 4.80
N GLU A 139 13.38 30.53 5.99
CA GLU A 139 14.74 30.07 6.31
C GLU A 139 15.18 28.97 5.36
N ILE A 140 14.34 27.94 5.19
CA ILE A 140 14.63 26.80 4.30
C ILE A 140 14.79 27.25 2.85
N SER A 141 13.97 28.17 2.36
CA SER A 141 14.05 28.69 0.99
C SER A 141 15.34 29.48 0.73
N GLN A 142 15.91 30.11 1.76
CA GLN A 142 17.12 30.92 1.67
C GLN A 142 18.40 30.09 1.84
N GLU A 143 18.36 29.06 2.68
CA GLU A 143 19.53 28.27 3.06
C GLU A 143 19.60 26.90 2.39
N GLY A 144 18.47 26.36 1.94
CA GLY A 144 18.34 24.95 1.59
C GLY A 144 18.29 24.05 2.82
N ILE A 145 18.16 22.76 2.57
CA ILE A 145 18.21 21.70 3.58
C ILE A 145 19.44 20.86 3.32
N HIS A 146 20.12 20.49 4.39
CA HIS A 146 21.23 19.57 4.36
C HIS A 146 20.88 18.30 5.15
N LEU A 147 21.03 17.14 4.51
CA LEU A 147 20.72 15.82 5.06
C LEU A 147 22.00 15.05 5.33
N LYS A 148 22.10 14.43 6.51
CA LYS A 148 23.23 13.59 6.87
C LYS A 148 22.76 12.30 7.52
N MET A 149 23.31 11.16 7.11
CA MET A 149 23.05 9.90 7.79
C MET A 149 23.73 9.89 9.16
N LEU A 150 22.95 9.66 10.20
CA LEU A 150 23.40 9.41 11.56
C LEU A 150 23.59 7.90 11.80
N ASN A 151 22.73 7.08 11.20
CA ASN A 151 22.81 5.62 11.25
C ASN A 151 22.40 5.01 9.89
N GLY A 152 22.94 3.84 9.58
CA GLY A 152 22.74 3.11 8.32
C GLY A 152 24.07 2.80 7.64
N ILE A 153 24.17 1.65 6.97
CA ILE A 153 25.43 1.19 6.35
C ILE A 153 25.41 1.25 4.82
N LYS A 154 24.23 1.37 4.22
CA LYS A 154 24.06 1.49 2.77
C LYS A 154 23.60 2.89 2.37
N PRO A 155 23.89 3.32 1.14
CA PRO A 155 23.31 4.53 0.60
C PRO A 155 21.78 4.43 0.54
N MET A 156 21.13 5.51 0.93
CA MET A 156 19.69 5.68 0.76
C MET A 156 19.40 6.22 -0.63
N TYR A 157 18.45 5.60 -1.33
CA TYR A 157 18.00 6.03 -2.66
C TYR A 157 16.66 6.73 -2.50
N ILE A 158 16.60 8.01 -2.86
CA ILE A 158 15.47 8.89 -2.58
C ILE A 158 14.92 9.41 -3.90
N LEU A 159 13.61 9.32 -4.10
CA LEU A 159 12.95 9.78 -5.31
C LEU A 159 12.99 11.30 -5.40
N ALA A 160 13.41 11.80 -6.56
CA ALA A 160 13.40 13.22 -6.87
C ALA A 160 11.96 13.73 -7.03
N THR A 161 11.74 15.02 -6.77
CA THR A 161 10.41 15.59 -6.97
C THR A 161 9.99 15.49 -8.44
N SER A 162 8.77 15.04 -8.66
CA SER A 162 8.07 15.07 -9.95
C SER A 162 6.69 15.72 -9.77
N ALA A 163 5.93 15.86 -10.85
CA ALA A 163 4.57 16.40 -10.76
C ALA A 163 3.68 15.53 -9.86
N ASP A 164 3.83 14.21 -9.97
CA ASP A 164 2.91 13.25 -9.37
C ASP A 164 3.47 12.57 -8.13
N ASN A 165 4.79 12.41 -8.02
CA ASN A 165 5.45 11.67 -6.94
C ASN A 165 6.77 12.33 -6.51
N GLY A 166 7.43 11.75 -5.53
CA GLY A 166 8.78 12.09 -5.11
C GLY A 166 8.83 12.90 -3.84
N SER A 167 10.05 13.13 -3.37
CA SER A 167 10.34 13.87 -2.14
C SER A 167 10.05 15.35 -2.31
N HIS A 168 9.55 16.01 -1.27
CA HIS A 168 9.12 17.41 -1.33
C HIS A 168 9.04 18.02 0.08
N LEU A 169 8.85 19.33 0.16
CA LEU A 169 8.31 19.95 1.37
C LEU A 169 6.79 20.03 1.27
N LEU A 170 6.11 19.67 2.34
CA LEU A 170 4.71 20.02 2.54
C LEU A 170 4.65 21.22 3.48
N VAL A 171 4.12 22.35 3.00
CA VAL A 171 3.86 23.52 3.85
C VAL A 171 2.37 23.59 4.10
N SER A 172 1.94 23.47 5.35
CA SER A 172 0.52 23.40 5.70
C SER A 172 0.11 24.39 6.77
N LYS A 173 -1.04 25.04 6.57
CA LYS A 173 -1.70 25.89 7.58
C LYS A 173 -2.58 25.12 8.55
N ILE A 174 -2.81 23.84 8.28
CA ILE A 174 -3.64 22.94 9.09
C ILE A 174 -2.84 21.70 9.47
N GLU A 175 -3.19 21.07 10.59
CA GLU A 175 -2.50 19.85 11.05
C GLU A 175 -3.16 18.56 10.53
N SER A 176 -4.44 18.61 10.15
CA SER A 176 -5.18 17.49 9.56
C SER A 176 -6.30 18.00 8.66
N MET A 177 -6.74 17.15 7.71
CA MET A 177 -7.84 17.45 6.79
C MET A 177 -9.17 16.85 7.23
N PRO A 178 -10.31 17.39 6.77
CA PRO A 178 -11.58 16.69 6.84
C PRO A 178 -11.58 15.38 6.02
N THR A 179 -12.48 14.48 6.37
CA THR A 179 -12.59 13.06 5.94
C THR A 179 -12.43 12.79 4.44
N ASN A 180 -12.76 13.75 3.57
CA ASN A 180 -12.86 13.54 2.12
C ASN A 180 -11.54 13.83 1.37
N ALA A 181 -10.49 14.32 2.05
CA ALA A 181 -9.21 14.63 1.42
C ALA A 181 -8.45 13.39 0.93
N SER A 182 -8.71 12.23 1.52
CA SER A 182 -8.07 10.96 1.16
C SER A 182 -8.34 10.51 -0.28
N SER A 183 -9.49 10.90 -0.86
CA SER A 183 -9.88 10.47 -2.21
C SER A 183 -8.98 11.06 -3.30
N SER A 184 -8.52 12.31 -3.16
CA SER A 184 -7.64 12.92 -4.18
C SER A 184 -6.30 12.22 -4.27
N VAL A 185 -5.72 11.83 -3.13
CA VAL A 185 -4.49 11.04 -3.06
C VAL A 185 -4.73 9.66 -3.66
N LEU A 186 -5.80 8.98 -3.22
CA LEU A 186 -6.15 7.63 -3.68
C LEU A 186 -6.31 7.54 -5.20
N TYR A 187 -6.89 8.56 -5.85
CA TYR A 187 -7.13 8.58 -7.30
C TYR A 187 -5.91 9.01 -8.15
N SER A 188 -4.77 9.30 -7.52
CA SER A 188 -3.58 9.85 -8.20
C SER A 188 -2.41 8.86 -8.14
N GLN A 189 -1.34 9.10 -8.92
CA GLN A 189 -0.14 8.27 -8.83
C GLN A 189 0.53 8.31 -7.44
N ARG A 190 0.16 9.24 -6.56
CA ARG A 190 0.66 9.30 -5.18
C ARG A 190 0.28 8.09 -4.35
N SER A 191 -0.78 7.39 -4.73
CA SER A 191 -1.21 6.16 -4.06
C SER A 191 -0.59 4.90 -4.67
N VAL A 192 0.17 5.01 -5.77
CA VAL A 192 0.86 3.85 -6.39
C VAL A 192 1.84 3.24 -5.39
N GLN A 193 1.86 1.92 -5.37
CA GLN A 193 2.73 1.10 -4.54
C GLN A 193 3.49 0.09 -5.40
N PRO A 194 4.54 -0.56 -4.88
CA PRO A 194 5.14 -1.72 -5.53
C PRO A 194 4.08 -2.78 -5.83
N PHE A 195 4.17 -3.39 -7.01
CA PHE A 195 3.26 -4.46 -7.42
C PHE A 195 3.34 -5.62 -6.42
N GLY A 196 2.23 -5.90 -5.76
CA GLY A 196 2.26 -6.58 -4.48
C GLY A 196 0.91 -6.51 -3.80
N TRP A 197 0.85 -7.05 -2.59
CA TRP A 197 -0.29 -6.84 -1.69
C TRP A 197 -0.51 -5.35 -1.40
N LEU A 198 0.56 -4.54 -1.39
CA LEU A 198 0.48 -3.08 -1.23
C LEU A 198 -0.37 -2.44 -2.34
N GLU A 199 0.03 -2.62 -3.60
CA GLU A 199 -0.71 -2.10 -4.75
C GLU A 199 -2.08 -2.77 -4.91
N GLY A 200 -2.16 -4.06 -4.59
CA GLY A 200 -3.41 -4.80 -4.61
C GLY A 200 -4.46 -4.23 -3.66
N CYS A 201 -4.09 -3.77 -2.46
CA CYS A 201 -5.00 -3.08 -1.54
C CYS A 201 -5.55 -1.79 -2.14
N VAL A 202 -4.70 -1.00 -2.81
CA VAL A 202 -5.10 0.26 -3.47
C VAL A 202 -6.10 -0.03 -4.59
N LEU A 203 -5.76 -0.97 -5.47
CA LEU A 203 -6.60 -1.38 -6.59
C LEU A 203 -7.94 -1.94 -6.11
N ASP A 204 -7.96 -2.77 -5.05
CA ASP A 204 -9.21 -3.37 -4.55
C ASP A 204 -10.13 -2.32 -3.92
N GLY A 205 -9.57 -1.38 -3.16
CA GLY A 205 -10.32 -0.25 -2.62
C GLY A 205 -10.91 0.65 -3.71
N LEU A 206 -10.12 0.97 -4.74
CA LEU A 206 -10.60 1.70 -5.92
C LEU A 206 -11.71 0.93 -6.65
N GLN A 207 -11.55 -0.40 -6.78
CA GLN A 207 -12.53 -1.26 -7.42
C GLN A 207 -13.87 -1.25 -6.68
N GLU A 208 -13.85 -1.23 -5.35
CA GLU A 208 -15.05 -1.12 -4.53
C GLU A 208 -15.75 0.23 -4.72
N LEU A 209 -15.01 1.35 -4.69
CA LEU A 209 -15.58 2.66 -4.97
C LEU A 209 -16.24 2.70 -6.36
N TYR A 210 -15.57 2.14 -7.37
CA TYR A 210 -16.14 2.06 -8.71
C TYR A 210 -17.41 1.19 -8.76
N LYS A 211 -17.38 -0.03 -8.21
CA LYS A 211 -18.54 -0.95 -8.26
C LYS A 211 -19.73 -0.46 -7.48
N ARG A 212 -19.50 0.10 -6.29
CA ARG A 212 -20.58 0.44 -5.34
C ARG A 212 -21.11 1.84 -5.53
N LYS A 213 -20.26 2.78 -5.93
CA LYS A 213 -20.61 4.20 -6.07
C LYS A 213 -20.58 4.69 -7.51
N ASN A 214 -20.27 3.82 -8.48
CA ASN A 214 -20.08 4.20 -9.89
C ASN A 214 -19.03 5.33 -10.05
N ASP A 215 -18.03 5.36 -9.17
CA ASP A 215 -17.02 6.42 -9.17
C ASP A 215 -16.08 6.27 -10.38
N LYS A 216 -16.21 7.19 -11.34
CA LYS A 216 -15.43 7.17 -12.59
C LYS A 216 -13.97 7.57 -12.37
N LYS A 217 -13.67 8.38 -11.35
CA LYS A 217 -12.29 8.73 -11.02
C LYS A 217 -11.55 7.50 -10.48
N ALA A 218 -12.25 6.66 -9.71
CA ALA A 218 -11.68 5.40 -9.27
C ALA A 218 -11.37 4.46 -10.44
N LEU A 219 -12.25 4.38 -11.45
CA LEU A 219 -11.99 3.61 -12.68
C LEU A 219 -10.79 4.13 -13.48
N GLU A 220 -10.67 5.45 -13.62
CA GLU A 220 -9.51 6.08 -14.27
C GLU A 220 -8.22 5.76 -13.52
N ALA A 221 -8.25 5.83 -12.19
CA ALA A 221 -7.11 5.49 -11.35
C ALA A 221 -6.70 4.02 -11.49
N ILE A 222 -7.64 3.07 -11.48
CA ILE A 222 -7.35 1.64 -11.70
C ILE A 222 -6.59 1.45 -13.02
N ARG A 223 -7.09 2.03 -14.11
CA ARG A 223 -6.48 1.90 -15.44
C ARG A 223 -5.08 2.51 -15.49
N MET A 224 -4.91 3.65 -14.84
CA MET A 224 -3.62 4.34 -14.73
C MET A 224 -2.60 3.47 -14.00
N HIS A 225 -2.98 2.94 -12.83
CA HIS A 225 -2.13 2.08 -12.00
C HIS A 225 -1.74 0.78 -12.72
N LEU A 226 -2.72 0.06 -13.28
CA LEU A 226 -2.45 -1.20 -13.96
C LEU A 226 -1.47 -1.04 -15.13
N ARG A 227 -1.54 0.05 -15.90
CA ARG A 227 -0.62 0.31 -17.02
C ARG A 227 0.83 0.56 -16.61
N LEU A 228 1.08 0.86 -15.33
CA LEU A 228 2.44 0.99 -14.81
C LEU A 228 3.16 -0.36 -14.78
N PHE A 229 2.42 -1.45 -14.57
CA PHE A 229 2.97 -2.80 -14.38
C PHE A 229 2.62 -3.78 -15.51
N LEU A 230 1.41 -3.67 -16.07
CA LEU A 230 0.89 -4.52 -17.14
C LEU A 230 0.85 -3.74 -18.45
N LYS A 231 1.78 -4.06 -19.36
CA LYS A 231 2.02 -3.30 -20.59
C LYS A 231 1.13 -3.80 -21.73
N PRO A 232 0.70 -2.91 -22.65
CA PRO A 232 -0.12 -3.31 -23.80
C PRO A 232 0.53 -4.34 -24.72
N ASP A 233 1.87 -4.41 -24.74
CA ASP A 233 2.65 -5.41 -25.49
C ASP A 233 2.76 -6.76 -24.77
N GLY A 234 2.07 -6.93 -23.63
CA GLY A 234 2.10 -8.12 -22.80
C GLY A 234 3.21 -8.12 -21.75
N GLY A 235 4.04 -7.09 -21.68
CA GLY A 235 5.10 -6.97 -20.68
C GLY A 235 4.53 -6.88 -19.25
N PHE A 236 5.00 -7.77 -18.37
CA PHE A 236 4.75 -7.70 -16.93
C PHE A 236 5.99 -7.18 -16.21
N ILE A 237 5.93 -5.95 -15.72
CA ILE A 237 7.08 -5.20 -15.22
C ILE A 237 6.88 -4.92 -13.73
N TYR A 238 7.62 -5.61 -12.87
CA TYR A 238 7.60 -5.36 -11.42
C TYR A 238 8.86 -5.83 -10.68
N GLU A 239 8.96 -5.43 -9.42
CA GLU A 239 10.01 -5.76 -8.48
C GLU A 239 9.45 -6.72 -7.42
N ASP A 240 10.26 -7.69 -6.97
CA ASP A 240 9.87 -8.57 -5.87
C ASP A 240 9.80 -7.80 -4.53
N PRO A 241 9.33 -8.44 -3.45
CA PRO A 241 9.26 -7.79 -2.13
C PRO A 241 10.60 -7.28 -1.57
N TYR A 242 11.73 -7.61 -2.20
CA TYR A 242 13.08 -7.15 -1.83
C TYR A 242 13.64 -6.13 -2.84
N GLY A 243 12.82 -5.59 -3.73
CA GLY A 243 13.21 -4.60 -4.74
C GLY A 243 13.98 -5.17 -5.94
N ARG A 244 14.04 -6.50 -6.11
CA ARG A 244 14.76 -7.15 -7.21
C ARG A 244 13.88 -7.26 -8.44
N ILE A 245 14.44 -6.99 -9.62
CA ILE A 245 13.72 -7.03 -10.88
C ILE A 245 13.12 -8.44 -11.11
N SER A 246 11.81 -8.49 -11.35
CA SER A 246 11.06 -9.75 -11.56
C SER A 246 10.25 -9.75 -12.85
N ASP A 247 10.69 -8.98 -13.85
CA ASP A 247 9.99 -8.83 -15.12
C ASP A 247 9.65 -10.18 -15.77
N ASN A 248 8.39 -10.30 -16.20
CA ASN A 248 7.81 -11.47 -16.86
C ASN A 248 7.98 -12.78 -16.08
N LYS A 249 8.07 -12.70 -14.75
CA LYS A 249 8.11 -13.85 -13.84
C LYS A 249 7.01 -13.71 -12.79
N PHE A 250 6.63 -14.81 -12.18
CA PHE A 250 5.80 -14.78 -10.97
C PHE A 250 6.27 -15.91 -10.05
N ASN A 251 6.82 -15.54 -8.90
CA ASN A 251 7.54 -16.47 -8.02
C ASN A 251 7.30 -16.23 -6.53
N ASN A 252 6.38 -15.32 -6.18
CA ASN A 252 6.09 -14.97 -4.80
C ASN A 252 4.59 -14.78 -4.62
N LEU A 253 4.03 -15.27 -3.51
CA LEU A 253 2.59 -15.17 -3.27
C LEU A 253 2.13 -13.73 -3.01
N GLU A 254 3.01 -12.90 -2.46
CA GLU A 254 2.71 -11.51 -2.09
C GLU A 254 2.35 -10.63 -3.29
N ALA A 255 2.76 -11.01 -4.51
CA ALA A 255 2.44 -10.30 -5.76
C ALA A 255 1.06 -10.65 -6.35
N GLY A 256 0.29 -11.55 -5.74
CA GLY A 256 -0.93 -12.07 -6.37
C GLY A 256 -2.15 -11.15 -6.31
N LEU A 257 -2.26 -10.27 -5.31
CA LEU A 257 -3.48 -9.47 -5.08
C LEU A 257 -3.90 -8.57 -6.27
N PRO A 258 -3.01 -7.86 -6.98
CA PRO A 258 -3.39 -7.04 -8.13
C PRO A 258 -4.11 -7.82 -9.25
N PHE A 259 -3.94 -9.15 -9.32
CA PHE A 259 -4.64 -9.98 -10.31
C PHE A 259 -6.14 -10.08 -10.06
N ALA A 260 -6.63 -9.88 -8.82
CA ALA A 260 -8.06 -9.79 -8.54
C ALA A 260 -8.73 -8.64 -9.31
N ILE A 261 -8.01 -7.54 -9.51
CA ILE A 261 -8.54 -6.38 -10.23
C ILE A 261 -8.21 -6.47 -11.71
N SER A 262 -7.00 -6.91 -12.04
CA SER A 262 -6.54 -7.02 -13.43
C SER A 262 -7.48 -7.89 -14.28
N ALA A 263 -8.04 -8.97 -13.73
CA ALA A 263 -8.97 -9.86 -14.46
C ALA A 263 -10.21 -9.14 -15.02
N GLN A 264 -10.63 -8.04 -14.39
CA GLN A 264 -11.82 -7.28 -14.79
C GLN A 264 -11.53 -6.19 -15.82
N HIS A 265 -10.27 -5.74 -15.91
CA HIS A 265 -9.89 -4.57 -16.72
C HIS A 265 -8.96 -4.90 -17.87
N LEU A 266 -8.20 -6.00 -17.76
CA LEU A 266 -7.21 -6.44 -18.74
C LEU A 266 -7.26 -7.98 -18.90
N PRO A 267 -8.43 -8.58 -19.20
CA PRO A 267 -8.64 -10.04 -19.12
C PRO A 267 -7.72 -10.87 -20.02
N ASP A 268 -7.23 -10.30 -21.11
CA ASP A 268 -6.41 -10.98 -22.10
C ASP A 268 -4.89 -10.84 -21.84
N HIS A 269 -4.48 -10.20 -20.74
CA HIS A 269 -3.06 -9.96 -20.48
C HIS A 269 -2.32 -11.28 -20.13
N PRO A 270 -1.17 -11.59 -20.77
CA PRO A 270 -0.51 -12.89 -20.62
C PRO A 270 0.04 -13.18 -19.21
N SER A 271 0.14 -12.16 -18.35
CA SER A 271 0.62 -12.32 -16.97
C SER A 271 -0.26 -13.24 -16.11
N PHE A 272 -1.55 -13.43 -16.42
CA PHE A 272 -2.36 -14.43 -15.72
C PHE A 272 -1.78 -15.83 -15.86
N GLY A 273 -1.23 -16.18 -17.03
CA GLY A 273 -0.59 -17.48 -17.24
C GLY A 273 0.58 -17.71 -16.27
N LEU A 274 1.34 -16.66 -15.94
CA LEU A 274 2.43 -16.72 -14.97
C LEU A 274 1.90 -16.95 -13.55
N PHE A 275 0.91 -16.17 -13.13
CA PHE A 275 0.27 -16.29 -11.82
C PHE A 275 -0.37 -17.68 -11.62
N LEU A 276 -1.19 -18.10 -12.57
CA LEU A 276 -1.91 -19.37 -12.54
C LEU A 276 -0.96 -20.58 -12.57
N LYS A 277 0.14 -20.50 -13.34
CA LYS A 277 1.19 -21.52 -13.31
C LYS A 277 1.81 -21.63 -11.92
N TYR A 278 2.14 -20.50 -11.29
CA TYR A 278 2.66 -20.51 -9.93
C TYR A 278 1.65 -21.12 -8.94
N CYS A 279 0.38 -20.72 -8.97
CA CYS A 279 -0.66 -21.28 -8.11
C CYS A 279 -0.81 -22.81 -8.27
N LYS A 280 -0.75 -23.33 -9.50
CA LYS A 280 -0.75 -24.77 -9.76
C LYS A 280 0.39 -25.51 -9.05
N THR A 281 1.60 -24.94 -9.05
CA THR A 281 2.74 -25.60 -8.38
C THR A 281 2.60 -25.71 -6.86
N ARG A 282 1.68 -24.94 -6.27
CA ARG A 282 1.48 -24.89 -4.82
C ARG A 282 0.58 -25.99 -4.29
N ILE A 283 -0.25 -26.61 -5.12
CA ILE A 283 -1.21 -27.63 -4.69
C ILE A 283 -0.65 -29.05 -4.91
N GLY A 284 -0.77 -29.87 -3.86
CA GLY A 284 -0.38 -31.27 -3.75
C GLY A 284 -1.36 -32.22 -4.42
N ASP A 285 -0.91 -33.46 -4.64
CA ASP A 285 -1.75 -34.53 -5.21
C ASP A 285 -2.91 -34.92 -4.27
N ASN A 286 -2.81 -34.56 -3.00
CA ASN A 286 -3.83 -34.72 -1.96
C ASN A 286 -4.73 -33.48 -1.79
N ASN A 287 -4.73 -32.55 -2.74
CA ASN A 287 -5.49 -31.30 -2.66
C ASN A 287 -5.18 -30.44 -1.42
N THR A 288 -3.93 -30.43 -0.96
CA THR A 288 -3.46 -29.50 0.09
C THR A 288 -2.32 -28.61 -0.42
N VAL A 289 -2.04 -27.51 0.27
CA VAL A 289 -0.92 -26.64 -0.13
C VAL A 289 0.40 -27.34 0.25
N LYS A 290 1.26 -27.56 -0.75
CA LYS A 290 2.59 -28.20 -0.62
C LYS A 290 3.55 -27.44 0.28
N SER A 291 3.36 -26.13 0.42
CA SER A 291 4.25 -25.28 1.21
C SER A 291 4.20 -25.67 2.69
N ASN A 292 5.37 -25.96 3.27
CA ASN A 292 5.47 -26.24 4.69
C ASN A 292 5.16 -25.00 5.56
N SER A 293 5.44 -23.79 5.04
CA SER A 293 5.06 -22.54 5.70
C SER A 293 3.84 -21.94 5.03
N LEU A 294 2.82 -21.62 5.83
CA LEU A 294 1.64 -20.89 5.38
C LEU A 294 1.58 -19.52 6.06
N THR A 295 1.05 -18.55 5.33
CA THR A 295 0.85 -17.19 5.84
C THR A 295 -0.56 -16.68 5.53
N ALA A 296 -1.09 -15.83 6.41
CA ALA A 296 -2.44 -15.26 6.30
C ALA A 296 -2.60 -14.40 5.04
N GLU A 297 -1.52 -13.78 4.55
CA GLU A 297 -1.50 -13.03 3.29
C GLU A 297 -2.07 -13.86 2.14
N GLY A 298 -1.82 -15.18 2.11
CA GLY A 298 -2.30 -16.04 1.03
C GLY A 298 -3.82 -16.14 0.91
N CYS A 299 -4.59 -15.92 1.99
CA CYS A 299 -6.04 -15.83 1.89
C CYS A 299 -6.46 -14.69 0.96
N TYR A 300 -5.79 -13.55 1.06
CA TYR A 300 -6.13 -12.35 0.30
C TYR A 300 -5.34 -12.21 -1.00
N THR A 301 -4.10 -12.68 -1.03
CA THR A 301 -3.19 -12.53 -2.18
C THR A 301 -3.22 -13.71 -3.15
N ILE A 302 -3.79 -14.86 -2.77
CA ILE A 302 -3.92 -16.03 -3.65
C ILE A 302 -5.38 -16.43 -3.83
N ALA A 303 -6.07 -16.82 -2.76
CA ALA A 303 -7.41 -17.39 -2.87
C ALA A 303 -8.41 -16.39 -3.49
N TYR A 304 -8.40 -15.15 -3.03
CA TYR A 304 -9.27 -14.11 -3.56
C TYR A 304 -9.01 -13.79 -5.06
N PRO A 305 -7.77 -13.56 -5.52
CA PRO A 305 -7.46 -13.43 -6.94
C PRO A 305 -7.86 -14.66 -7.77
N LEU A 306 -7.64 -15.87 -7.27
CA LEU A 306 -8.05 -17.10 -7.97
C LEU A 306 -9.56 -17.16 -8.18
N ALA A 307 -10.36 -16.87 -7.16
CA ALA A 307 -11.82 -16.82 -7.29
C ALA A 307 -12.26 -15.72 -8.26
N THR A 308 -11.57 -14.58 -8.27
CA THR A 308 -11.88 -13.49 -9.20
C THR A 308 -11.57 -13.86 -10.64
N ILE A 309 -10.41 -14.46 -10.90
CA ILE A 309 -10.03 -15.00 -12.21
C ILE A 309 -11.01 -16.08 -12.66
N ALA A 310 -11.39 -16.99 -11.75
CA ALA A 310 -12.34 -18.06 -12.06
C ALA A 310 -13.65 -17.51 -12.64
N ARG A 311 -14.21 -16.49 -11.96
CA ARG A 311 -15.43 -15.80 -12.40
C ARG A 311 -15.21 -15.01 -13.69
N ASP A 312 -14.24 -14.11 -13.71
CA ASP A 312 -14.13 -13.08 -14.76
C ASP A 312 -13.53 -13.62 -16.05
N LEU A 313 -12.63 -14.60 -15.96
CA LEU A 313 -12.05 -15.29 -17.13
C LEU A 313 -12.76 -16.61 -17.46
N ARG A 314 -13.85 -16.94 -16.74
CA ARG A 314 -14.68 -18.15 -16.92
C ARG A 314 -13.86 -19.45 -16.86
N GLN A 315 -13.00 -19.55 -15.86
CA GLN A 315 -12.15 -20.71 -15.58
C GLN A 315 -12.51 -21.30 -14.21
N PRO A 316 -13.65 -22.03 -14.11
CA PRO A 316 -14.23 -22.43 -12.83
C PRO A 316 -13.34 -23.36 -12.01
N GLU A 317 -12.36 -24.02 -12.62
CA GLU A 317 -11.40 -24.86 -11.90
C GLU A 317 -10.64 -24.10 -10.81
N TRP A 318 -10.44 -22.79 -10.96
CA TRP A 318 -9.71 -21.98 -9.99
C TRP A 318 -10.49 -21.68 -8.71
N PHE A 319 -11.82 -21.88 -8.71
CA PHE A 319 -12.59 -21.84 -7.47
C PHE A 319 -12.16 -22.93 -6.50
N GLU A 320 -11.87 -24.13 -7.01
CA GLU A 320 -11.40 -25.24 -6.18
C GLU A 320 -10.03 -24.92 -5.56
N TYR A 321 -9.10 -24.36 -6.35
CA TYR A 321 -7.80 -23.93 -5.84
C TYR A 321 -7.92 -22.83 -4.78
N ALA A 322 -8.87 -21.91 -4.95
CA ALA A 322 -9.13 -20.88 -3.95
C ALA A 322 -9.63 -21.48 -2.63
N LEU A 323 -10.55 -22.45 -2.70
CA LEU A 323 -11.07 -23.14 -1.51
C LEU A 323 -9.98 -23.94 -0.79
N ILE A 324 -9.15 -24.69 -1.52
CA ILE A 324 -8.01 -25.41 -0.95
C ILE A 324 -7.06 -24.46 -0.21
N GLU A 325 -6.71 -23.31 -0.79
CA GLU A 325 -5.81 -22.34 -0.13
C GLU A 325 -6.45 -21.74 1.14
N LEU A 326 -7.78 -21.59 1.21
CA LEU A 326 -8.48 -21.11 2.41
C LEU A 326 -8.59 -22.18 3.49
N GLU A 327 -9.06 -23.38 3.16
CA GLU A 327 -9.27 -24.45 4.14
C GLU A 327 -7.98 -24.83 4.86
N ASP A 328 -6.89 -25.00 4.11
CA ASP A 328 -5.58 -25.34 4.66
C ASP A 328 -5.03 -24.23 5.58
N ARG A 329 -5.34 -22.97 5.28
CA ARG A 329 -4.99 -21.83 6.14
C ARG A 329 -5.89 -21.71 7.36
N ILE A 330 -7.17 -22.02 7.27
CA ILE A 330 -8.07 -22.04 8.42
C ILE A 330 -7.56 -23.08 9.43
N GLU A 331 -7.27 -24.29 8.96
CA GLU A 331 -6.75 -25.38 9.80
C GLU A 331 -5.39 -25.01 10.40
N THR A 332 -4.47 -24.49 9.59
CA THR A 332 -3.09 -24.25 10.00
C THR A 332 -2.91 -22.98 10.83
N LEU A 333 -3.61 -21.89 10.50
CA LEU A 333 -3.35 -20.55 11.05
C LEU A 333 -4.28 -20.16 12.19
N THR A 334 -5.22 -21.01 12.61
CA THR A 334 -6.18 -20.61 13.63
C THR A 334 -6.23 -21.54 14.84
N ASP A 335 -6.78 -21.05 15.94
CA ASP A 335 -7.18 -21.81 17.12
C ASP A 335 -8.37 -21.14 17.83
N SER A 336 -8.85 -21.71 18.94
CA SER A 336 -10.01 -21.23 19.70
C SER A 336 -9.89 -19.82 20.29
N GLY A 337 -8.79 -19.11 20.10
CA GLY A 337 -8.64 -17.73 20.57
C GLY A 337 -7.79 -16.84 19.68
N ALA A 338 -7.38 -17.31 18.51
CA ALA A 338 -6.49 -16.54 17.66
C ALA A 338 -6.50 -16.89 16.18
N VAL A 339 -6.11 -15.87 15.41
CA VAL A 339 -5.57 -16.02 14.07
C VAL A 339 -4.07 -15.71 14.14
N TYR A 340 -3.26 -16.58 13.57
CA TYR A 340 -1.82 -16.41 13.42
C TYR A 340 -1.50 -15.97 12.00
N THR A 341 -0.52 -15.08 11.87
CA THR A 341 -0.13 -14.62 10.53
C THR A 341 0.70 -15.66 9.80
N ARG A 342 1.48 -16.47 10.52
CA ARG A 342 2.37 -17.45 9.92
C ARG A 342 2.48 -18.69 10.78
N ALA A 343 2.50 -19.84 10.12
CA ALA A 343 2.78 -21.12 10.75
C ALA A 343 3.61 -22.06 9.87
N TRP A 344 4.22 -23.06 10.50
CA TRP A 344 4.98 -24.13 9.87
C TRP A 344 4.38 -25.48 10.26
N LYS A 345 3.94 -26.26 9.27
CA LYS A 345 3.20 -27.52 9.47
C LYS A 345 4.06 -28.58 10.17
N ASP A 346 5.31 -28.75 9.71
CA ASP A 346 6.25 -29.73 10.25
C ASP A 346 6.66 -29.47 11.71
N LYS A 347 6.70 -28.21 12.13
CA LYS A 347 7.18 -27.79 13.45
C LYS A 347 6.05 -27.49 14.45
N GLY A 348 4.81 -27.40 13.98
CA GLY A 348 3.70 -26.90 14.78
C GLY A 348 3.89 -25.46 15.29
N LEU A 349 4.86 -24.71 14.72
CA LEU A 349 5.19 -23.36 15.16
C LEU A 349 4.22 -22.36 14.54
N LYS A 350 3.62 -21.49 15.36
CA LYS A 350 2.79 -20.36 14.93
C LYS A 350 3.34 -19.04 15.48
N THR A 351 3.28 -17.97 14.71
CA THR A 351 3.84 -16.63 15.05
C THR A 351 2.87 -15.52 14.66
N TYR A 352 3.08 -14.32 15.22
CA TYR A 352 2.23 -13.15 15.03
C TYR A 352 0.77 -13.45 15.40
N ARG A 353 0.56 -13.99 16.61
CA ARG A 353 -0.76 -14.24 17.17
C ARG A 353 -1.55 -12.94 17.19
N ASN A 354 -2.74 -12.92 16.61
CA ASN A 354 -3.65 -11.76 16.62
C ASN A 354 -3.03 -10.43 16.18
N TRP A 355 -1.97 -10.48 15.37
CA TRP A 355 -1.41 -9.30 14.75
C TRP A 355 -2.40 -8.70 13.75
N GLY A 356 -2.80 -7.44 13.92
CA GLY A 356 -3.97 -6.86 13.28
C GLY A 356 -3.93 -6.85 11.76
N ARG A 357 -2.76 -6.67 11.15
CA ARG A 357 -2.60 -6.74 9.70
C ARG A 357 -2.68 -8.17 9.16
N GLY A 358 -2.05 -9.13 9.83
CA GLY A 358 -2.22 -10.55 9.49
C GLY A 358 -3.67 -11.03 9.66
N TYR A 359 -4.33 -10.59 10.73
CA TYR A 359 -5.76 -10.82 10.96
C TYR A 359 -6.61 -10.27 9.82
N THR A 360 -6.29 -9.06 9.36
CA THR A 360 -6.94 -8.44 8.20
C THR A 360 -6.81 -9.31 6.95
N TRP A 361 -5.60 -9.78 6.62
CA TRP A 361 -5.39 -10.59 5.42
C TRP A 361 -6.17 -11.90 5.45
N PHE A 362 -6.20 -12.54 6.61
CA PHE A 362 -6.99 -13.74 6.81
C PHE A 362 -8.48 -13.45 6.59
N MET A 363 -9.04 -12.50 7.34
CA MET A 363 -10.48 -12.21 7.34
C MET A 363 -10.99 -11.60 6.05
N LEU A 364 -10.25 -10.64 5.49
CA LEU A 364 -10.61 -9.99 4.24
C LEU A 364 -10.48 -10.98 3.08
N GLY A 365 -9.44 -11.81 3.05
CA GLY A 365 -9.30 -12.89 2.07
C GLY A 365 -10.48 -13.88 2.09
N LEU A 366 -10.89 -14.32 3.28
CA LEU A 366 -12.04 -15.21 3.46
C LEU A 366 -13.33 -14.59 2.90
N ILE A 367 -13.69 -13.40 3.37
CA ILE A 367 -14.98 -12.79 3.01
C ILE A 367 -15.02 -12.41 1.53
N ARG A 368 -13.94 -11.85 0.98
CA ARG A 368 -13.87 -11.45 -0.43
C ARG A 368 -13.98 -12.66 -1.36
N THR A 369 -13.36 -13.78 -0.99
CA THR A 369 -13.48 -15.04 -1.75
C THR A 369 -14.90 -15.60 -1.66
N ALA A 370 -15.49 -15.64 -0.47
CA ALA A 370 -16.85 -16.13 -0.27
C ALA A 370 -17.91 -15.28 -0.98
N GLU A 371 -17.73 -13.96 -1.06
CA GLU A 371 -18.60 -13.06 -1.82
C GLU A 371 -18.69 -13.45 -3.30
N ILE A 372 -17.59 -13.94 -3.88
CA ILE A 372 -17.58 -14.39 -5.27
C ILE A 372 -18.26 -15.74 -5.37
N LEU A 373 -17.84 -16.71 -4.56
CA LEU A 373 -18.34 -18.08 -4.60
C LEU A 373 -19.84 -18.19 -4.34
N GLN A 374 -20.38 -17.42 -3.39
CA GLN A 374 -21.81 -17.45 -3.06
C GLN A 374 -22.69 -16.94 -4.22
N ASN A 375 -22.14 -16.09 -5.08
CA ASN A 375 -22.84 -15.55 -6.25
C ASN A 375 -22.63 -16.40 -7.51
N ASP A 376 -21.75 -17.40 -7.45
CA ASP A 376 -21.46 -18.31 -8.56
C ASP A 376 -22.30 -19.60 -8.45
N SER A 377 -23.07 -19.92 -9.49
CA SER A 377 -24.13 -20.95 -9.42
C SER A 377 -23.61 -22.36 -9.03
N PRO A 378 -22.47 -22.84 -9.55
CA PRO A 378 -21.86 -24.10 -9.10
C PRO A 378 -21.53 -24.16 -7.60
N PHE A 379 -21.11 -23.05 -7.00
CA PHE A 379 -20.59 -23.03 -5.62
C PHE A 379 -21.57 -22.47 -4.60
N LYS A 380 -22.67 -21.84 -5.02
CA LYS A 380 -23.67 -21.22 -4.13
C LYS A 380 -24.12 -22.10 -2.95
N ASN A 381 -24.18 -23.42 -3.14
CA ASN A 381 -24.60 -24.41 -2.12
C ASN A 381 -23.45 -25.30 -1.61
N ASP A 382 -22.19 -24.98 -1.93
CA ASP A 382 -21.03 -25.72 -1.46
C ASP A 382 -20.92 -25.62 0.07
N SER A 383 -20.80 -26.77 0.75
CA SER A 383 -20.72 -26.84 2.21
C SER A 383 -19.54 -26.08 2.79
N ARG A 384 -18.47 -25.91 2.01
CA ARG A 384 -17.28 -25.16 2.43
C ARG A 384 -17.58 -23.68 2.57
N ILE A 385 -18.51 -23.11 1.79
CA ILE A 385 -18.95 -21.71 1.99
C ILE A 385 -19.60 -21.54 3.36
N LYS A 386 -20.40 -22.51 3.80
CA LYS A 386 -20.99 -22.50 5.14
C LYS A 386 -19.88 -22.52 6.22
N HIS A 387 -18.86 -23.36 6.03
CA HIS A 387 -17.71 -23.39 6.94
C HIS A 387 -16.94 -22.06 6.95
N LEU A 388 -16.66 -21.45 5.79
CA LEU A 388 -16.03 -20.13 5.69
C LEU A 388 -16.84 -19.07 6.45
N LYS A 389 -18.18 -19.11 6.34
CA LYS A 389 -19.06 -18.21 7.09
C LYS A 389 -18.94 -18.40 8.59
N GLU A 390 -18.98 -19.64 9.08
CA GLU A 390 -18.86 -19.94 10.51
C GLU A 390 -17.53 -19.44 11.08
N VAL A 391 -16.44 -19.75 10.39
CA VAL A 391 -15.07 -19.28 10.71
C VAL A 391 -15.01 -17.75 10.71
N TYR A 392 -15.52 -17.12 9.66
CA TYR A 392 -15.52 -15.67 9.55
C TYR A 392 -16.35 -15.01 10.68
N VAL A 393 -17.56 -15.48 10.95
CA VAL A 393 -18.41 -14.90 12.01
C VAL A 393 -17.72 -15.01 13.36
N TYR A 394 -17.13 -16.16 13.66
CA TYR A 394 -16.41 -16.40 14.91
C TYR A 394 -15.25 -15.42 15.11
N TYR A 395 -14.35 -15.30 14.13
CA TYR A 395 -13.18 -14.42 14.24
C TYR A 395 -13.55 -12.94 14.10
N ALA A 396 -14.63 -12.59 13.39
CA ALA A 396 -15.14 -11.22 13.38
C ALA A 396 -15.65 -10.80 14.77
N GLN A 397 -16.34 -11.70 15.49
CA GLN A 397 -16.76 -11.45 16.88
C GLN A 397 -15.56 -11.31 17.82
N LEU A 398 -14.52 -12.13 17.65
CA LEU A 398 -13.29 -12.01 18.43
C LEU A 398 -12.59 -10.67 18.18
N ALA A 399 -12.53 -10.22 16.92
CA ALA A 399 -12.00 -8.90 16.60
C ALA A 399 -12.83 -7.78 17.22
N LEU A 400 -14.17 -7.82 17.12
CA LEU A 400 -15.07 -6.82 17.72
C LEU A 400 -14.94 -6.76 19.25
N LYS A 401 -14.72 -7.90 19.93
CA LYS A 401 -14.47 -7.95 21.38
C LYS A 401 -13.23 -7.15 21.79
N ASN A 402 -12.24 -7.05 20.90
CA ASN A 402 -10.99 -6.33 21.13
C ASN A 402 -11.00 -4.90 20.55
N GLN A 403 -12.14 -4.45 20.01
CA GLN A 403 -12.28 -3.07 19.54
C GLN A 403 -12.15 -2.11 20.73
N GLN A 404 -11.33 -1.08 20.56
CA GLN A 404 -11.14 -0.05 21.57
C GLN A 404 -12.35 0.90 21.64
N ALA A 405 -12.48 1.66 22.73
CA ALA A 405 -13.58 2.59 22.95
C ALA A 405 -13.67 3.71 21.89
N ASP A 406 -12.55 4.05 21.24
CA ASP A 406 -12.49 5.01 20.13
C ASP A 406 -12.76 4.37 18.75
N HIS A 407 -13.26 3.13 18.74
CA HIS A 407 -13.55 2.32 17.56
C HIS A 407 -12.31 1.88 16.74
N SER A 408 -11.12 2.01 17.31
CA SER A 408 -9.88 1.53 16.70
C SER A 408 -9.51 0.11 17.13
N TRP A 409 -8.45 -0.41 16.50
CA TRP A 409 -7.72 -1.58 16.97
C TRP A 409 -6.23 -1.25 17.15
N ARG A 410 -5.62 -2.00 18.07
CA ARG A 410 -4.19 -1.99 18.34
C ARG A 410 -3.42 -2.80 17.29
N ALA A 411 -2.10 -2.66 17.27
CA ALA A 411 -1.24 -3.44 16.37
C ALA A 411 -1.41 -4.95 16.57
N TYR A 412 -1.62 -5.38 17.81
CA TYR A 412 -2.05 -6.73 18.17
C TYR A 412 -3.36 -6.61 18.94
N LEU A 413 -4.39 -7.34 18.49
CA LEU A 413 -5.75 -7.14 18.98
C LEU A 413 -5.87 -7.42 20.48
N ASP A 414 -5.11 -8.39 20.98
CA ASP A 414 -5.17 -8.96 22.33
C ASP A 414 -4.01 -8.54 23.23
N LEU A 415 -3.13 -7.63 22.77
CA LEU A 415 -1.99 -7.14 23.55
C LEU A 415 -2.19 -5.66 23.91
N GLU A 416 -2.50 -5.41 25.19
CA GLU A 416 -2.76 -4.09 25.75
C GLU A 416 -1.55 -3.15 25.72
N GLU A 417 -0.34 -3.69 25.63
CA GLU A 417 0.89 -2.92 25.52
C GLU A 417 1.09 -2.30 24.13
N THR A 418 0.41 -2.81 23.10
CA THR A 418 0.59 -2.30 21.73
C THR A 418 -0.32 -1.12 21.43
N GLY A 419 0.22 -0.05 20.84
CA GLY A 419 -0.54 1.14 20.48
C GLY A 419 -1.51 0.93 19.31
N TYR A 420 -2.29 1.98 19.02
CA TYR A 420 -3.15 2.09 17.83
C TYR A 420 -2.39 1.75 16.54
N ASP A 421 -3.06 1.02 15.63
CA ASP A 421 -2.59 0.81 14.27
C ASP A 421 -3.71 1.15 13.27
N CYS A 422 -3.47 2.19 12.49
CA CYS A 422 -4.36 2.65 11.43
C CYS A 422 -4.56 1.56 10.36
N SER A 423 -3.54 0.75 10.07
CA SER A 423 -3.66 -0.32 9.07
C SER A 423 -4.53 -1.48 9.54
N ALA A 424 -4.38 -1.91 10.79
CA ALA A 424 -5.27 -2.89 11.41
C ALA A 424 -6.72 -2.38 11.47
N THR A 425 -6.90 -1.11 11.87
CA THR A 425 -8.24 -0.49 11.98
C THR A 425 -8.93 -0.39 10.61
N ALA A 426 -8.22 0.05 9.57
CA ALA A 426 -8.77 0.13 8.22
C ALA A 426 -9.08 -1.25 7.65
N GLY A 427 -8.19 -2.22 7.87
CA GLY A 427 -8.36 -3.60 7.42
C GLY A 427 -9.52 -4.33 8.07
N LEU A 428 -9.65 -4.23 9.40
CA LEU A 428 -10.78 -4.80 10.14
C LEU A 428 -12.08 -4.07 9.81
N GLY A 429 -12.07 -2.75 9.64
CA GLY A 429 -13.24 -2.03 9.14
C GLY A 429 -13.67 -2.49 7.75
N ALA A 430 -12.72 -2.74 6.83
CA ALA A 430 -12.98 -3.26 5.51
C ALA A 430 -13.63 -4.66 5.56
N MET A 431 -13.06 -5.59 6.34
CA MET A 431 -13.64 -6.93 6.44
C MET A 431 -15.03 -6.89 7.07
N LEU A 432 -15.27 -6.06 8.09
CA LEU A 432 -16.59 -5.90 8.72
C LEU A 432 -17.63 -5.31 7.76
N ALA A 433 -17.24 -4.35 6.92
CA ALA A 433 -18.11 -3.78 5.90
C ALA A 433 -18.62 -4.85 4.92
N HIS A 434 -17.74 -5.75 4.49
CA HIS A 434 -18.08 -6.90 3.67
C HIS A 434 -18.99 -7.90 4.40
N GLY A 435 -18.66 -8.27 5.64
CA GLY A 435 -19.50 -9.16 6.45
C GLY A 435 -20.90 -8.62 6.73
N HIS A 436 -21.03 -7.31 6.97
CA HIS A 436 -22.32 -6.64 7.12
C HIS A 436 -23.12 -6.72 5.83
N ARG A 437 -22.50 -6.36 4.69
CA ARG A 437 -23.16 -6.40 3.39
C ARG A 437 -23.66 -7.78 3.01
N MET A 438 -22.87 -8.82 3.29
CA MET A 438 -23.27 -10.21 3.04
C MET A 438 -24.40 -10.68 3.96
N GLY A 439 -24.78 -9.89 4.97
CA GLY A 439 -25.72 -10.29 6.01
C GLY A 439 -25.15 -11.36 6.95
N TRP A 440 -23.81 -11.52 6.98
CA TRP A 440 -23.15 -12.48 7.86
C TRP A 440 -22.97 -11.90 9.28
N LEU A 441 -22.89 -10.57 9.40
CA LEU A 441 -22.78 -9.85 10.67
C LEU A 441 -24.06 -9.06 10.96
N THR A 442 -25.10 -9.76 11.43
CA THR A 442 -26.43 -9.16 11.67
C THR A 442 -26.45 -8.14 12.82
N GLY A 443 -25.51 -8.23 13.77
CA GLY A 443 -25.37 -7.29 14.89
C GLY A 443 -24.45 -6.09 14.61
N PHE A 444 -23.79 -6.05 13.45
CA PHE A 444 -22.94 -4.92 13.05
C PHE A 444 -23.72 -3.96 12.16
N SER A 445 -23.52 -2.65 12.34
CA SER A 445 -24.32 -1.61 11.68
C SER A 445 -23.49 -0.60 10.89
N ASN A 446 -24.14 0.10 9.97
CA ASN A 446 -23.54 1.25 9.28
C ASN A 446 -23.10 2.37 10.24
N THR A 447 -23.73 2.52 11.40
CA THR A 447 -23.31 3.48 12.43
C THR A 447 -21.92 3.13 12.97
N GLN A 448 -21.67 1.85 13.28
CA GLN A 448 -20.36 1.39 13.72
C GLN A 448 -19.32 1.56 12.62
N LEU A 449 -19.70 1.32 11.35
CA LEU A 449 -18.81 1.55 10.22
C LEU A 449 -18.43 3.03 10.06
N LYS A 450 -19.39 3.96 10.24
CA LYS A 450 -19.14 5.41 10.27
C LYS A 450 -18.24 5.82 11.42
N GLN A 451 -18.36 5.18 12.59
CA GLN A 451 -17.48 5.43 13.73
C GLN A 451 -16.03 5.03 13.44
N ILE A 452 -15.81 3.85 12.84
CA ILE A 452 -14.47 3.41 12.40
C ILE A 452 -13.90 4.39 11.36
N GLN A 453 -14.70 4.81 10.38
CA GLN A 453 -14.29 5.82 9.39
C GLN A 453 -13.91 7.16 10.06
N GLY A 454 -14.70 7.60 11.04
CA GLY A 454 -14.44 8.80 11.82
C GLY A 454 -13.10 8.71 12.55
N ARG A 455 -12.80 7.56 13.16
CA ARG A 455 -11.52 7.32 13.82
C ARG A 455 -10.33 7.34 12.84
N LEU A 456 -10.47 6.71 11.68
CA LEU A 456 -9.44 6.72 10.63
C LEU A 456 -9.18 8.14 10.10
N SER A 457 -10.22 8.99 10.05
CA SER A 457 -10.09 10.38 9.59
C SER A 457 -9.17 11.21 10.48
N GLN A 458 -9.01 10.85 11.76
CA GLN A 458 -8.10 11.54 12.68
C GLN A 458 -6.62 11.28 12.35
N SER A 459 -6.34 10.22 11.59
CA SER A 459 -5.00 9.83 11.14
C SER A 459 -4.67 10.43 9.76
N LEU A 460 -5.48 11.37 9.25
CA LEU A 460 -5.22 12.03 7.96
C LEU A 460 -4.15 13.12 8.10
N THR A 461 -3.15 13.07 7.23
CA THR A 461 -2.21 14.18 7.00
C THR A 461 -2.94 15.37 6.37
N PRO A 462 -2.35 16.58 6.40
CA PRO A 462 -2.96 17.78 5.80
C PRO A 462 -3.27 17.70 4.30
N ASP A 463 -2.71 16.72 3.61
CA ASP A 463 -2.89 16.51 2.18
C ASP A 463 -3.59 15.18 1.83
N GLY A 464 -4.02 14.41 2.85
CA GLY A 464 -4.93 13.28 2.68
C GLY A 464 -4.31 11.88 2.72
N PHE A 465 -3.01 11.73 3.02
CA PHE A 465 -2.45 10.42 3.36
C PHE A 465 -2.91 9.96 4.74
N LEU A 466 -2.85 8.65 5.01
CA LEU A 466 -3.01 8.10 6.35
C LEU A 466 -1.64 7.87 6.99
N LYS A 467 -1.49 8.32 8.23
CA LYS A 467 -0.36 8.03 9.12
C LYS A 467 -0.79 7.07 10.24
N ASP A 468 0.07 6.91 11.24
CA ASP A 468 -0.16 6.05 12.42
C ASP A 468 -0.26 4.55 12.05
N ILE A 469 0.54 4.13 11.07
CA ILE A 469 0.54 2.77 10.52
C ILE A 469 1.76 1.99 11.01
N CYS A 470 1.58 0.74 11.44
CA CYS A 470 2.73 -0.14 11.71
C CYS A 470 3.55 -0.39 10.43
N GLN A 471 4.86 -0.21 10.51
CA GLN A 471 5.77 -0.47 9.39
C GLN A 471 5.67 -1.92 8.88
N GLN A 472 6.07 -2.18 7.64
CA GLN A 472 6.27 -3.53 7.09
C GLN A 472 7.00 -4.42 8.12
N ASN A 473 6.59 -5.67 8.24
CA ASN A 473 7.07 -6.63 9.25
C ASN A 473 8.47 -7.22 8.93
N ALA A 474 9.29 -6.52 8.15
CA ALA A 474 10.62 -6.92 7.75
C ALA A 474 11.55 -7.24 8.95
N ALA A 475 11.27 -6.66 10.11
CA ALA A 475 12.07 -6.80 11.33
C ALA A 475 11.40 -7.61 12.45
N GLY A 476 10.44 -8.46 12.12
CA GLY A 476 9.85 -9.35 13.13
C GLY A 476 8.76 -8.71 13.99
N GLU A 477 8.33 -9.43 15.02
CA GLU A 477 7.27 -9.00 15.94
C GLU A 477 7.65 -7.79 16.78
N GLU A 478 8.93 -7.65 17.15
CA GLU A 478 9.40 -6.53 17.99
C GLU A 478 9.11 -5.17 17.37
N LEU A 479 9.39 -5.02 16.06
CA LEU A 479 9.04 -3.79 15.34
C LEU A 479 7.53 -3.56 15.32
N GLN A 480 6.74 -4.62 15.15
CA GLN A 480 5.28 -4.52 15.10
C GLN A 480 4.64 -4.20 16.46
N LYS A 481 5.30 -4.58 17.57
CA LYS A 481 4.88 -4.26 18.94
C LYS A 481 5.35 -2.87 19.38
N SER A 482 6.38 -2.32 18.73
CA SER A 482 6.90 -0.99 19.04
C SER A 482 5.92 0.13 18.71
N GLU A 483 6.21 1.35 19.17
CA GLU A 483 5.46 2.57 18.87
C GLU A 483 5.85 3.22 17.54
N TYR A 484 6.74 2.60 16.75
CA TYR A 484 7.14 3.16 15.46
C TYR A 484 5.99 3.13 14.46
N ARG A 485 5.65 4.30 13.90
CA ARG A 485 4.55 4.47 12.96
C ARG A 485 4.98 5.28 11.73
N VAL A 486 4.37 4.98 10.60
CA VAL A 486 4.71 5.54 9.30
C VAL A 486 3.47 5.98 8.52
N ILE A 487 3.69 6.64 7.39
CA ILE A 487 2.68 6.81 6.33
C ILE A 487 2.78 5.59 5.40
N ALA A 488 1.65 5.04 5.01
CA ALA A 488 1.60 3.99 3.98
C ALA A 488 0.31 4.07 3.16
N GLN A 489 0.46 4.16 1.85
CA GLN A 489 -0.62 4.51 0.94
C GLN A 489 -1.63 3.37 0.74
N TYR A 490 -1.20 2.11 0.88
CA TYR A 490 -2.08 0.94 0.75
C TYR A 490 -3.27 0.98 1.73
N VAL A 491 -3.12 1.67 2.86
CA VAL A 491 -4.18 1.81 3.87
C VAL A 491 -5.33 2.68 3.37
N LEU A 492 -5.08 3.60 2.43
CA LEU A 492 -6.14 4.34 1.74
C LEU A 492 -7.04 3.39 0.94
N GLY A 493 -6.46 2.35 0.34
CA GLY A 493 -7.21 1.28 -0.32
C GLY A 493 -8.13 0.55 0.66
N LEU A 494 -7.62 0.13 1.82
CA LEU A 494 -8.42 -0.51 2.87
C LEU A 494 -9.55 0.40 3.37
N LYS A 495 -9.25 1.69 3.62
CA LYS A 495 -10.26 2.69 4.00
C LYS A 495 -11.33 2.86 2.90
N ALA A 496 -10.96 2.75 1.62
CA ALA A 496 -11.91 2.89 0.52
C ALA A 496 -13.00 1.81 0.51
N HIS A 497 -12.72 0.59 1.02
CA HIS A 497 -13.78 -0.41 1.25
C HIS A 497 -14.84 0.12 2.21
N ILE A 498 -14.42 0.71 3.34
CA ILE A 498 -15.31 1.32 4.33
C ILE A 498 -16.13 2.44 3.67
N ASP A 499 -15.44 3.36 2.99
CA ASP A 499 -16.08 4.49 2.33
C ASP A 499 -17.08 4.03 1.25
N ALA A 500 -16.80 2.96 0.51
CA ALA A 500 -17.70 2.41 -0.51
C ALA A 500 -18.97 1.78 0.06
N HIS A 501 -18.96 1.36 1.33
CA HIS A 501 -20.10 0.72 2.01
C HIS A 501 -20.93 1.69 2.85
N ILE A 502 -20.39 2.88 3.15
CA ILE A 502 -21.13 3.94 3.83
C ILE A 502 -21.97 4.72 2.81
N SER A 503 -23.29 4.73 3.05
CA SER A 503 -24.29 5.57 2.37
C SER A 503 -24.25 7.02 2.83
#